data_AF-Q08IG2-F1
#
_entry.id   AF-Q08IG2-F1
#
_cell.length_a   1.000
_cell.length_b   1.000
_cell.length_c   1.000
_cell.angle_alpha   90.00
_cell.angle_beta   90.00
_cell.angle_gamma   90.00
#
_symmetry.space_group_name_H-M   'P 1'
#
loop_
_entity.id
_entity.type
_entity.pdbx_description
1 polymer ?
#
loop_
_entity_poly.entity_id
_entity_poly.type
_entity_poly.pdbx_seq_one_letter_code
_entity_poly.pdbx_strand_id
1 'polypeptide(L)'
;DATTPKYSKARYDEIVKEVSSYLKKVGYNPDKIPFVPISGFEGDNMIERSTNLDWYKGPTLLEALDQINEPKRPSDKPLRLPLQDVYKIGGIGTVPVGRVETGVIKPGMVVTFGPTGLTTEVKSVE
;
A
#
# COMPACT_ATOMS: atom_id res chain seq x y z
N ASP A 1 -7.88 -17.26 15.96
CA ASP A 1 -6.61 -17.96 15.65
C ASP A 1 -6.91 -19.30 14.99
N ALA A 2 -6.31 -19.57 13.82
CA ALA A 2 -6.47 -20.81 13.06
C ALA A 2 -5.31 -21.80 13.24
N THR A 3 -4.34 -21.49 14.10
CA THR A 3 -3.20 -22.36 14.40
C THR A 3 -3.54 -23.37 15.52
N THR A 4 -2.95 -24.55 15.42
CA THR A 4 -3.04 -25.60 16.45
C THR A 4 -1.62 -26.05 16.82
N PRO A 5 -1.14 -25.82 18.06
CA PRO A 5 -1.77 -25.04 19.12
C PRO A 5 -1.89 -23.55 18.77
N LYS A 6 -2.70 -22.80 19.51
CA LYS A 6 -2.85 -21.35 19.34
C LYS A 6 -1.48 -20.65 19.43
N TYR A 7 -1.29 -19.60 18.63
CA TYR A 7 -0.09 -18.78 18.56
C TYR A 7 1.20 -19.58 18.25
N SER A 8 1.07 -20.64 17.45
CA SER A 8 2.18 -21.57 17.16
C SER A 8 3.32 -20.93 16.36
N LYS A 9 4.49 -20.82 17.00
CA LYS A 9 5.75 -20.43 16.34
C LYS A 9 6.11 -21.33 15.17
N ALA A 10 5.92 -22.65 15.33
CA ALA A 10 6.29 -23.61 14.29
C ALA A 10 5.48 -23.38 13.00
N ARG A 11 4.18 -23.09 13.13
CA ARG A 11 3.33 -22.77 11.99
C ARG A 11 3.72 -21.43 11.35
N TYR A 12 4.08 -20.44 12.16
CA TYR A 12 4.62 -19.17 11.66
C TYR A 12 5.91 -19.40 10.86
N ASP A 13 6.89 -20.11 11.40
CA ASP A 13 8.19 -20.37 10.75
C ASP A 13 8.01 -21.12 9.41
N GLU A 14 7.07 -22.07 9.35
CA GLU A 14 6.70 -22.78 8.13
C GLU A 14 6.17 -21.82 7.05
N ILE A 15 5.20 -20.96 7.39
CA ILE A 15 4.61 -19.97 6.48
C ILE A 15 5.68 -19.00 6.00
N VAL A 16 6.54 -18.49 6.91
CA VAL A 16 7.64 -17.58 6.56
C VAL A 16 8.55 -18.23 5.53
N LYS A 17 8.91 -19.50 5.70
CA LYS A 17 9.76 -20.24 4.76
C LYS A 17 9.11 -20.41 3.39
N GLU A 18 7.85 -20.81 3.33
CA GLU A 18 7.12 -21.02 2.09
C GLU A 18 6.94 -19.71 1.32
N VAL A 19 6.49 -18.66 2.00
CA VAL A 19 6.26 -17.34 1.40
C VAL A 19 7.59 -16.71 0.98
N SER A 20 8.65 -16.82 1.78
CA SER A 20 9.99 -16.36 1.39
C SER A 20 10.49 -17.05 0.12
N SER A 21 10.25 -18.35 0.00
CA SER A 21 10.62 -19.12 -1.20
C SER A 21 9.85 -18.65 -2.42
N TYR A 22 8.57 -18.32 -2.27
CA TYR A 22 7.75 -17.75 -3.34
C TYR A 22 8.18 -16.34 -3.73
N LEU A 23 8.39 -15.45 -2.75
CA LEU A 23 8.86 -14.07 -2.96
C LEU A 23 10.17 -14.03 -3.73
N LYS A 24 11.10 -14.92 -3.40
CA LYS A 24 12.35 -15.07 -4.14
C LYS A 24 12.14 -15.48 -5.60
N LYS A 25 11.18 -16.36 -5.89
CA LYS A 25 10.85 -16.78 -7.26
C LYS A 25 10.26 -15.64 -8.10
N VAL A 26 9.46 -14.77 -7.48
CA VAL A 26 8.86 -13.60 -8.18
C VAL A 26 9.79 -12.37 -8.20
N GLY A 27 11.03 -12.50 -7.70
CA GLY A 27 12.08 -11.48 -7.84
C GLY A 27 12.22 -10.51 -6.66
N TYR A 28 11.51 -10.74 -5.55
CA TYR A 28 11.69 -9.95 -4.32
C TYR A 28 12.82 -10.50 -3.46
N ASN A 29 13.43 -9.64 -2.63
CA ASN A 29 14.38 -10.06 -1.60
C ASN A 29 13.63 -10.28 -0.27
N PRO A 30 13.44 -11.53 0.20
CA PRO A 30 12.72 -11.80 1.45
C PRO A 30 13.37 -11.18 2.68
N ASP A 31 14.69 -10.98 2.68
CA ASP A 31 15.41 -10.41 3.83
C ASP A 31 15.04 -8.94 4.09
N LYS A 32 14.42 -8.27 3.10
CA LYS A 32 13.93 -6.89 3.20
C LYS A 32 12.44 -6.81 3.52
N ILE A 33 11.76 -7.94 3.72
CA ILE A 33 10.31 -8.01 3.92
C ILE A 33 10.04 -8.45 5.36
N PRO A 34 9.43 -7.59 6.20
CA PRO A 34 9.07 -7.99 7.56
C PRO A 34 7.91 -8.98 7.53
N PHE A 35 8.03 -10.08 8.30
CA PHE A 35 6.96 -11.04 8.53
C PHE A 35 6.40 -10.84 9.94
N VAL A 36 5.26 -10.17 10.06
CA VAL A 36 4.64 -9.85 11.35
C VAL A 36 3.46 -10.81 11.63
N PRO A 37 3.51 -11.64 12.68
CA PRO A 37 2.35 -12.45 13.09
C PRO A 37 1.33 -11.55 13.78
N ILE A 38 0.14 -11.40 13.18
CA ILE A 38 -0.94 -10.54 13.69
C ILE A 38 -2.22 -11.32 13.95
N SER A 39 -3.06 -10.77 14.82
CA SER A 39 -4.48 -11.13 14.92
C SER A 39 -5.31 -9.86 14.82
N GLY A 40 -5.95 -9.63 13.67
CA GLY A 40 -6.81 -8.45 13.50
C GLY A 40 -8.05 -8.45 14.41
N PHE A 41 -8.47 -9.63 14.87
CA PHE A 41 -9.63 -9.77 15.77
C PHE A 41 -9.26 -9.47 17.23
N GLU A 42 -8.12 -9.99 17.71
CA GLU A 42 -7.65 -9.78 19.09
C GLU A 42 -6.79 -8.52 19.25
N GLY A 43 -6.30 -7.95 18.14
CA GLY A 43 -5.42 -6.78 18.11
C GLY A 43 -3.92 -7.10 18.24
N ASP A 44 -3.53 -8.38 18.30
CA ASP A 44 -2.15 -8.81 18.51
C ASP A 44 -1.19 -8.24 17.46
N ASN A 45 -0.12 -7.58 17.92
CA ASN A 45 0.94 -7.01 17.08
C ASN A 45 0.46 -6.02 16.01
N MET A 46 -0.74 -5.45 16.12
CA MET A 46 -1.24 -4.44 15.19
C MET A 46 -0.58 -3.07 15.45
N ILE A 47 -0.67 -2.61 16.70
CA ILE A 47 -0.09 -1.35 17.16
C ILE A 47 0.85 -1.65 18.33
N GLU A 48 0.32 -2.33 19.34
CA GLU A 48 1.05 -2.77 20.53
C GLU A 48 1.51 -4.22 20.40
N ARG A 49 2.57 -4.57 21.15
CA ARG A 49 3.10 -5.94 21.17
C ARG A 49 2.13 -6.89 21.90
N SER A 50 1.89 -8.04 21.28
CA SER A 50 1.08 -9.09 21.86
C SER A 50 1.78 -9.76 23.05
N THR A 51 1.03 -10.03 24.11
CA THR A 51 1.44 -10.90 25.24
C THR A 51 1.18 -12.39 24.97
N ASN A 52 0.51 -12.73 23.86
CA ASN A 52 0.26 -14.12 23.45
C ASN A 52 1.40 -14.71 22.61
N LEU A 53 2.30 -13.86 22.11
CA LEU A 53 3.35 -14.19 21.15
C LEU A 53 4.74 -13.89 21.72
N ASP A 54 5.03 -14.38 22.93
CA ASP A 54 6.29 -14.11 23.65
C ASP A 54 7.55 -14.46 22.84
N TRP A 55 7.44 -15.42 21.92
CA TRP A 55 8.52 -15.84 21.05
C TRP A 55 8.83 -14.85 19.90
N TYR A 56 7.91 -13.96 19.56
CA TYR A 56 8.10 -12.97 18.51
C TYR A 56 8.75 -11.70 19.07
N LYS A 57 9.92 -11.35 18.55
CA LYS A 57 10.70 -10.18 19.00
C LYS A 57 10.79 -9.06 17.95
N GLY A 58 10.23 -9.27 16.76
CA GLY A 58 10.22 -8.30 15.67
C GLY A 58 9.27 -7.10 15.91
N PRO A 59 9.10 -6.24 14.90
CA PRO A 59 8.23 -5.07 14.98
C PRO A 59 6.74 -5.44 14.99
N THR A 60 5.90 -4.58 15.55
CA THR A 60 4.44 -4.59 15.29
C THR A 60 4.14 -4.16 13.85
N LEU A 61 2.89 -4.28 13.41
CA LEU A 61 2.49 -3.87 12.07
C LEU A 61 2.72 -2.36 11.86
N LEU A 62 2.35 -1.52 12.85
CA LEU A 62 2.62 -0.09 12.79
C LEU A 62 4.13 0.22 12.69
N GLU A 63 4.94 -0.40 13.56
CA GLU A 63 6.40 -0.23 13.53
C GLU A 63 7.00 -0.69 12.18
N ALA A 64 6.47 -1.76 11.58
CA ALA A 64 6.91 -2.25 10.28
C ALA A 64 6.53 -1.28 9.13
N LEU A 65 5.37 -0.63 9.21
CA LEU A 65 4.95 0.41 8.26
C LEU A 65 5.83 1.66 8.37
N ASP A 66 6.18 2.07 9.59
CA ASP A 66 7.08 3.22 9.83
C ASP A 66 8.50 2.98 9.32
N GLN A 67 8.91 1.72 9.17
CA GLN A 67 10.21 1.34 8.59
C GLN A 67 10.23 1.38 7.04
N ILE A 68 9.08 1.60 6.39
CA ILE A 68 9.03 1.67 4.93
C ILE A 68 9.74 2.95 4.45
N ASN A 69 10.76 2.76 3.64
CA ASN A 69 11.42 3.88 2.96
C ASN A 69 10.51 4.46 1.88
N GLU A 70 10.29 5.78 1.92
CA GLU A 70 9.50 6.45 0.90
C GLU A 70 10.14 6.26 -0.49
N PRO A 71 9.39 5.80 -1.51
CA PRO A 71 9.91 5.71 -2.86
C PRO A 71 10.11 7.11 -3.46
N LYS A 72 11.16 7.28 -4.24
CA LYS A 72 11.38 8.52 -4.98
C LYS A 72 10.23 8.75 -5.98
N ARG A 73 9.53 9.87 -5.84
CA ARG A 73 8.45 10.27 -6.74
C ARG A 73 9.02 10.89 -8.03
N PRO A 74 8.60 10.45 -9.23
CA PRO A 74 9.08 10.99 -10.51
C PRO A 74 8.32 12.27 -10.90
N SER A 75 8.45 13.33 -10.09
CA SER A 75 7.76 14.61 -10.28
C SER A 75 8.32 15.44 -11.45
N ASP A 76 9.53 15.12 -11.90
CA ASP A 76 10.23 15.72 -13.04
C ASP A 76 9.75 15.19 -14.40
N LYS A 77 9.01 14.08 -14.42
CA LYS A 77 8.45 13.49 -15.64
C LYS A 77 7.11 14.14 -16.04
N PRO A 78 6.66 14.00 -17.31
CA PRO A 78 5.34 14.48 -17.72
C PRO A 78 4.20 13.88 -16.88
N LEU A 79 3.12 14.65 -16.69
CA LEU A 79 1.96 14.19 -15.91
C LEU A 79 1.33 12.93 -16.53
N ARG A 80 1.20 11.87 -15.72
CA ARG A 80 0.38 10.69 -16.03
C ARG A 80 -0.44 10.33 -14.80
N LEU A 81 -1.76 10.33 -14.96
CA LEU A 81 -2.74 10.04 -13.93
C LEU A 81 -3.75 9.05 -14.52
N PRO A 82 -3.56 7.74 -14.36
CA PRO A 82 -4.55 6.74 -14.76
C PRO A 82 -5.84 6.92 -13.95
N LEU A 83 -6.98 7.02 -14.63
CA LEU A 83 -8.27 7.14 -13.97
C LEU A 83 -8.71 5.78 -13.43
N GLN A 84 -9.01 5.75 -12.14
CA GLN A 84 -9.61 4.61 -11.47
C GLN A 84 -11.13 4.69 -11.53
N ASP A 85 -11.70 5.86 -11.24
CA ASP A 85 -13.15 6.10 -11.20
C ASP A 85 -13.49 7.52 -11.66
N VAL A 86 -14.76 7.73 -12.02
CA VAL A 86 -15.29 9.04 -12.41
C VAL A 86 -16.64 9.27 -11.74
N TYR A 87 -16.74 10.33 -10.96
CA TYR A 87 -17.97 10.75 -10.30
C TYR A 87 -18.60 11.96 -10.97
N LYS A 88 -19.93 12.09 -10.86
CA LYS A 88 -20.66 13.30 -11.21
C LYS A 88 -21.30 13.85 -9.95
N ILE A 89 -20.77 14.97 -9.46
CA ILE A 89 -21.23 15.60 -8.23
C ILE A 89 -22.04 16.84 -8.60
N GLY A 90 -23.29 16.91 -8.13
CA GLY A 90 -24.16 18.07 -8.38
C GLY A 90 -23.50 19.36 -7.89
N GLY A 91 -23.46 20.39 -8.74
CA GLY A 91 -22.86 21.68 -8.42
C GLY A 91 -21.33 21.77 -8.59
N ILE A 92 -20.61 20.65 -8.61
CA ILE A 92 -19.14 20.62 -8.83
C ILE A 92 -18.82 20.20 -10.27
N GLY A 93 -19.55 19.21 -10.80
CA GLY A 93 -19.33 18.66 -12.13
C GLY A 93 -18.72 17.27 -12.11
N THR A 94 -17.91 16.95 -13.13
CA THR A 94 -17.26 15.65 -13.30
C THR A 94 -15.95 15.61 -12.53
N VAL A 95 -15.79 14.64 -11.63
CA VAL A 95 -14.60 14.48 -10.77
C VAL A 95 -13.93 13.14 -11.10
N PRO A 96 -12.84 13.14 -11.88
CA PRO A 96 -12.04 11.95 -12.12
C PRO A 96 -11.12 11.67 -10.92
N VAL A 97 -10.99 10.39 -10.56
CA VAL A 97 -10.17 9.94 -9.42
C VAL A 97 -9.10 8.99 -9.92
N GLY A 98 -7.89 9.11 -9.38
CA GLY A 98 -6.78 8.23 -9.71
C GLY A 98 -5.51 8.62 -8.99
N ARG A 99 -4.46 7.82 -9.16
CA ARG A 99 -3.14 8.09 -8.60
C ARG A 99 -2.26 8.82 -9.61
N VAL A 100 -1.60 9.88 -9.17
CA VAL A 100 -0.53 10.52 -9.95
C VAL A 100 0.67 9.56 -9.97
N GLU A 101 0.95 8.96 -11.13
CA GLU A 101 2.08 8.06 -11.32
C GLU A 101 3.37 8.82 -11.65
N THR A 102 3.24 9.90 -12.45
CA THR A 102 4.35 10.78 -12.80
C THR A 102 3.91 12.23 -12.91
N GLY A 103 4.86 13.15 -12.73
CA GLY A 103 4.63 14.59 -12.84
C GLY A 103 3.88 15.19 -11.65
N VAL A 104 3.29 16.36 -11.88
CA VAL A 104 2.58 17.14 -10.86
C VAL A 104 1.27 17.65 -11.46
N ILE A 105 0.21 17.63 -10.66
CA ILE A 105 -1.09 18.23 -10.97
C ILE A 105 -1.35 19.39 -10.01
N LYS A 106 -1.87 20.51 -10.53
CA LYS A 106 -2.24 21.70 -9.77
C LYS A 106 -3.51 22.30 -10.36
N PRO A 107 -4.32 23.01 -9.55
CA PRO A 107 -5.40 23.84 -10.07
C PRO A 107 -4.90 24.82 -11.14
N GLY A 108 -5.74 25.09 -12.15
CA GLY A 108 -5.44 25.95 -13.29
C GLY A 108 -4.63 25.29 -14.41
N MET A 109 -4.14 24.06 -14.23
CA MET A 109 -3.48 23.33 -15.31
C MET A 109 -4.49 22.91 -16.37
N VAL A 110 -4.12 23.04 -17.64
CA VAL A 110 -4.85 22.44 -18.75
C VAL A 110 -4.33 21.02 -18.95
N VAL A 111 -5.22 20.03 -18.86
CA VAL A 111 -4.90 18.61 -18.97
C VAL A 111 -5.67 17.97 -20.11
N THR A 112 -5.10 16.91 -20.68
CA THR A 112 -5.67 16.17 -21.80
C THR A 112 -5.93 14.72 -21.38
N PHE A 113 -7.16 14.26 -21.60
CA PHE A 113 -7.61 12.90 -21.30
C PHE A 113 -7.39 12.00 -22.52
N GLY A 114 -6.58 10.96 -22.35
CA GLY A 114 -6.43 9.89 -23.33
C GLY A 114 -7.53 8.82 -23.17
N PRO A 115 -7.89 8.09 -24.25
CA PRO A 115 -7.38 8.21 -25.62
C PRO A 115 -8.11 9.26 -26.47
N THR A 116 -9.19 9.87 -25.97
CA THR A 116 -10.10 10.73 -26.75
C THR A 116 -9.50 12.09 -27.10
N GLY A 117 -8.45 12.54 -26.41
CA GLY A 117 -7.79 13.82 -26.65
C GLY A 117 -8.57 15.02 -26.11
N LEU A 118 -9.61 14.79 -25.31
CA LEU A 118 -10.39 15.86 -24.67
C LEU A 118 -9.50 16.66 -23.73
N THR A 119 -9.50 17.98 -23.87
CA THR A 119 -8.69 18.89 -23.06
C THR A 119 -9.60 19.76 -22.21
N THR A 120 -9.25 19.92 -20.93
CA THR A 120 -10.00 20.74 -19.97
C THR A 120 -9.07 21.30 -18.90
N GLU A 121 -9.54 22.30 -18.16
CA GLU A 121 -8.81 22.91 -17.04
C GLU A 121 -9.12 22.17 -15.73
N VAL A 122 -8.09 21.94 -14.90
CA VAL A 122 -8.22 21.42 -13.55
C VAL A 122 -8.72 22.54 -12.63
N LYS A 123 -9.94 22.43 -12.11
CA LYS A 123 -10.51 23.46 -11.22
C LYS A 123 -10.01 23.34 -9.77
N SER A 124 -9.91 22.12 -9.24
CA SER A 124 -9.43 21.82 -7.89
C SER A 124 -8.74 20.44 -7.86
N VAL A 125 -8.03 20.16 -6.76
CA VAL A 125 -7.40 18.86 -6.46
C VAL A 125 -7.67 18.56 -4.98
N GLU A 126 -8.11 17.34 -4.68
CA GLU A 126 -8.41 16.83 -3.33
C GLU A 126 -7.66 15.51 -3.08
#